data_AF-A0A0H2SSF3-F1
#
_entry.id   AF-A0A0H2SSF3-F1
#
_cell.length_a   1.000
_cell.length_b   1.000
_cell.length_c   1.000
_cell.angle_alpha   90.00
_cell.angle_beta   90.00
_cell.angle_gamma   90.00
#
_symmetry.space_group_name_H-M   'P 1'
#
loop_
_entity.id
_entity.type
_entity.pdbx_description
1 polymer ?
#
loop_
_entity_poly.entity_id
_entity_poly.type
_entity_poly.pdbx_seq_one_letter_code
_entity_poly.pdbx_strand_id
1 'polypeptide(L)'
;MAAQSFPDPVFEGLLDKLVKAIETAQSPESTLNQGARQALFQATSEFKDGLAKAKQLANTLPGGELLIEEQEEVIAMLAKLRDTKREQLAYFSKQSLTTSLKQVEASIKLEIDSTASSPQE
;
A
#
# COMPACT_ATOMS: atom_id res chain seq x y z
N MET A 1 -4.71 15.51 -0.45
CA MET A 1 -3.59 14.58 -0.20
C MET A 1 -2.34 15.43 -0.15
N ALA A 2 -1.69 15.53 1.02
CA ALA A 2 -0.51 16.37 1.16
C ALA A 2 0.59 15.80 0.26
N ALA A 3 1.07 16.61 -0.67
CA ALA A 3 2.30 16.34 -1.38
C ALA A 3 3.42 16.32 -0.33
N GLN A 4 3.84 15.13 0.09
CA GLN A 4 5.07 14.97 0.85
C GLN A 4 6.18 15.39 -0.11
N SER A 5 6.66 16.62 0.05
CA SER A 5 7.80 17.13 -0.67
C SER A 5 9.01 16.29 -0.25
N PHE A 6 9.38 15.32 -1.08
CA PHE A 6 10.74 14.80 -1.08
C PHE A 6 11.64 15.96 -1.52
N PRO A 7 12.59 16.39 -0.68
CA PRO A 7 13.65 15.53 -0.15
C PRO A 7 13.71 15.53 1.39
N ASP A 8 13.77 14.35 1.99
CA ASP A 8 14.06 14.27 3.43
C ASP A 8 15.53 14.68 3.67
N PRO A 9 15.82 15.57 4.64
CA PRO A 9 17.17 16.03 4.95
C PRO A 9 18.17 14.89 5.22
N VAL A 10 17.67 13.68 5.52
CA VAL A 10 18.49 12.48 5.63
C VAL A 10 19.17 12.11 4.31
N PHE A 11 18.49 12.24 3.17
CA PHE A 11 19.07 11.90 1.85
C PHE A 11 20.06 12.96 1.37
N GLU A 12 19.75 14.25 1.57
CA GLU A 12 20.60 15.36 1.13
C GLU A 12 21.97 15.32 1.84
N GLY A 13 21.99 15.07 3.15
CA GLY A 13 23.23 15.03 3.94
C GLY A 13 24.08 13.76 3.79
N LEU A 14 23.68 12.79 2.98
CA LEU A 14 24.48 11.55 2.77
C LEU A 14 25.75 11.81 1.98
N LEU A 15 25.67 12.64 0.94
CA LEU A 15 26.82 12.95 0.10
C LEU A 15 27.89 13.70 0.91
N ASP A 16 27.49 14.68 1.71
CA ASP A 16 28.42 15.43 2.58
C ASP A 16 29.12 14.51 3.59
N LYS A 17 28.40 13.56 4.18
CA LYS A 17 28.98 12.57 5.10
C LYS A 17 29.96 11.62 4.40
N LEU A 18 29.65 11.22 3.16
CA LEU A 18 30.53 10.38 2.35
C LEU A 18 31.82 11.14 1.98
N VAL A 19 31.68 12.37 1.51
CA VAL A 19 32.81 13.25 1.17
C VAL A 19 33.71 13.42 2.39
N LYS A 20 33.15 13.76 3.55
CA LYS A 20 33.90 13.88 4.82
C LYS A 20 34.65 12.59 5.18
N ALA A 21 34.04 11.42 4.98
CA ALA A 21 34.70 10.13 5.24
C ALA A 21 35.87 9.87 4.26
N ILE A 22 35.70 10.21 2.99
CA ILE A 22 36.72 10.06 1.95
C ILE A 22 37.89 11.02 2.19
N GLU A 23 37.62 12.30 2.48
CA GLU A 23 38.64 13.30 2.78
C GLU A 23 39.48 12.92 4.02
N THR A 24 38.81 12.40 5.05
CA THR A 24 39.48 11.91 6.26
C THR A 24 40.34 10.67 5.96
N ALA A 25 39.91 9.80 5.04
CA ALA A 25 40.67 8.63 4.63
C ALA A 25 41.90 8.98 3.78
N GLN A 26 41.77 9.97 2.89
CA GLN A 26 42.83 10.42 1.99
C GLN A 26 43.89 11.29 2.69
N SER A 27 43.60 11.77 3.90
CA SER A 27 44.56 12.54 4.68
C SER A 27 45.82 11.69 4.96
N PRO A 28 47.04 12.17 4.64
CA PRO A 28 48.27 11.37 4.72
C PRO A 28 48.63 10.92 6.15
N GLU A 29 48.09 11.60 7.16
CA GLU A 29 48.24 11.30 8.59
C GLU A 29 47.24 10.23 9.10
N SER A 30 46.29 9.78 8.27
CA SER A 30 45.13 8.95 8.67
C SER A 30 45.51 7.62 9.30
N THR A 31 46.69 7.09 8.97
CA THR A 31 47.21 5.82 9.51
C THR A 31 48.28 6.00 10.58
N LEU A 32 48.92 7.17 10.66
CA LEU A 32 50.06 7.44 11.55
C LEU A 32 49.63 8.04 12.89
N ASN A 33 48.54 8.79 12.91
CA ASN A 33 48.04 9.49 14.10
C ASN A 33 46.79 8.80 14.68
N GLN A 34 46.79 8.49 15.98
CA GLN A 34 45.61 7.89 16.66
C GLN A 34 44.36 8.78 16.55
N GLY A 35 44.52 10.11 16.61
CA GLY A 35 43.41 11.04 16.44
C GLY A 35 42.79 10.99 15.05
N ALA A 36 43.61 10.80 14.02
CA ALA A 36 43.15 10.67 12.64
C ALA A 36 42.41 9.34 12.40
N ARG A 37 42.84 8.26 13.04
CA ARG A 37 42.10 6.97 13.03
C ARG A 37 40.75 7.08 13.71
N GLN A 38 40.66 7.78 14.84
CA GLN A 38 39.38 8.03 15.52
C GLN A 38 38.44 8.89 14.68
N ALA A 39 38.97 9.95 14.05
CA ALA A 39 38.19 10.81 13.16
C ALA A 39 37.65 10.02 11.95
N LEU A 40 38.46 9.14 11.36
CA LEU A 40 38.01 8.26 10.27
C LEU A 40 36.92 7.29 10.71
N PHE A 41 37.10 6.65 11.87
CA PHE A 41 36.09 5.76 12.45
C PHE A 41 34.77 6.52 12.71
N GLN A 42 34.85 7.73 13.24
CA GLN A 42 33.68 8.56 13.50
C GLN A 42 32.99 8.96 12.19
N ALA A 43 33.72 9.47 11.20
CA ALA A 43 33.15 9.88 9.92
C ALA A 43 32.49 8.70 9.17
N THR A 44 33.11 7.51 9.20
CA THR A 44 32.55 6.30 8.59
C THR A 44 31.33 5.78 9.34
N SER A 45 31.31 5.86 10.67
CA SER A 45 30.12 5.52 11.47
C SER A 45 28.96 6.49 11.19
N GLU A 46 29.24 7.80 11.17
CA GLU A 46 28.24 8.84 10.85
C GLU A 46 27.60 8.62 9.47
N PHE A 47 28.41 8.24 8.47
CA PHE A 47 27.91 7.89 7.15
C PHE A 47 27.07 6.60 7.17
N LYS A 48 27.56 5.54 7.82
CA LYS A 48 26.85 4.26 7.93
C LYS A 48 25.49 4.42 8.62
N ASP A 49 25.44 5.18 9.70
CA ASP A 49 24.21 5.44 10.44
C ASP A 49 23.23 6.28 9.61
N GLY A 50 23.75 7.27 8.87
CA GLY A 50 22.97 8.02 7.89
C GLY A 50 22.36 7.12 6.82
N LEU A 51 23.15 6.21 6.26
CA LEU A 51 22.70 5.27 5.23
C LEU A 51 21.65 4.30 5.76
N ALA A 52 21.82 3.81 6.98
CA ALA A 52 20.84 2.94 7.63
C ALA A 52 19.49 3.66 7.81
N LYS A 53 19.51 4.91 8.30
CA LYS A 53 18.30 5.74 8.44
C LYS A 53 17.63 6.01 7.08
N ALA A 54 18.41 6.32 6.06
CA ALA A 54 17.90 6.55 4.71
C ALA A 54 17.22 5.30 4.13
N LYS A 55 17.82 4.12 4.32
CA LYS A 55 17.23 2.83 3.92
C LYS A 55 15.95 2.52 4.67
N GLN A 56 15.93 2.75 5.99
CA GLN A 56 14.72 2.57 6.79
C GLN A 56 13.61 3.48 6.28
N LEU A 57 13.91 4.76 6.07
CA LEU A 57 12.95 5.72 5.56
C LEU A 57 12.40 5.30 4.20
N ALA A 58 13.28 4.91 3.26
CA ALA A 58 12.88 4.40 1.94
C ALA A 58 11.92 3.21 2.05
N ASN A 59 12.22 2.23 2.91
CA ASN A 59 11.40 1.03 3.08
C ASN A 59 10.06 1.32 3.78
N THR A 60 9.98 2.37 4.61
CA THR A 60 8.72 2.78 5.26
C THR A 60 7.81 3.60 4.36
N LEU A 61 8.27 4.03 3.18
CA LEU A 61 7.41 4.68 2.21
C LEU A 61 6.37 3.70 1.69
N PRO A 62 5.14 4.14 1.39
CA PRO A 62 4.15 3.28 0.76
C PRO A 62 4.70 2.67 -0.53
N GLY A 63 4.74 1.35 -0.62
CA GLY A 63 5.33 0.62 -1.75
C GLY A 63 6.86 0.59 -1.77
N GLY A 64 7.56 1.20 -0.81
CA GLY A 64 9.02 1.24 -0.76
C GLY A 64 9.70 -0.11 -0.48
N GLU A 65 8.94 -1.09 0.00
CA GLU A 65 9.39 -2.49 0.14
C GLU A 65 9.29 -3.29 -1.16
N LEU A 66 8.55 -2.79 -2.15
CA LEU A 66 8.26 -3.45 -3.41
C LEU A 66 9.14 -2.88 -4.52
N LEU A 67 9.61 -3.75 -5.39
CA LEU A 67 10.17 -3.36 -6.67
C LEU A 67 9.09 -2.68 -7.53
N ILE A 68 9.52 -1.86 -8.50
CA ILE A 68 8.59 -1.12 -9.36
C ILE A 68 7.67 -2.10 -10.10
N GLU A 69 8.23 -3.21 -10.57
CA GLU A 69 7.51 -4.26 -11.27
C GLU A 69 6.44 -4.92 -10.39
N GLU A 70 6.74 -5.14 -9.11
CA GLU A 70 5.79 -5.69 -8.14
C GLU A 70 4.67 -4.69 -7.83
N GLN A 71 4.99 -3.38 -7.75
CA GLN A 71 3.99 -2.33 -7.60
C GLN A 71 3.04 -2.28 -8.80
N GLU A 72 3.57 -2.41 -10.03
CA GLU A 72 2.76 -2.46 -11.25
C GLU A 72 1.80 -3.65 -11.27
N GLU A 73 2.25 -4.82 -10.82
CA GLU A 73 1.41 -6.02 -10.70
C GLU A 73 0.27 -5.81 -9.70
N VAL A 74 0.56 -5.25 -8.52
CA VAL A 74 -0.44 -4.93 -7.50
C VAL A 74 -1.45 -3.91 -8.04
N ILE A 75 -0.98 -2.87 -8.74
CA ILE A 75 -1.85 -1.87 -9.37
C ILE A 75 -2.77 -2.53 -10.40
N ALA A 76 -2.23 -3.40 -11.26
CA ALA A 76 -3.01 -4.11 -12.28
C ALA A 76 -4.08 -5.02 -11.65
N MET A 77 -3.70 -5.77 -10.61
CA MET A 77 -4.62 -6.63 -9.86
C MET A 77 -5.74 -5.81 -9.21
N LEU A 78 -5.40 -4.71 -8.53
CA LEU A 78 -6.37 -3.84 -7.86
C LEU A 78 -7.31 -3.15 -8.86
N ALA A 79 -6.78 -2.71 -10.01
CA ALA A 79 -7.58 -2.14 -11.09
C ALA A 79 -8.60 -3.15 -11.62
N LYS A 80 -8.16 -4.39 -11.90
CA LYS A 80 -9.05 -5.48 -12.35
C LYS A 80 -10.14 -5.77 -11.31
N LEU A 81 -9.77 -5.86 -10.02
CA LEU A 81 -10.73 -6.10 -8.95
C LEU A 81 -11.77 -4.97 -8.85
N ARG A 82 -11.33 -3.72 -8.91
CA ARG A 82 -12.21 -2.55 -8.94
C ARG A 82 -13.20 -2.64 -10.10
N ASP A 83 -12.73 -2.97 -11.28
CA ASP A 83 -13.57 -2.99 -12.49
C ASP A 83 -14.59 -4.14 -12.43
N THR A 84 -14.18 -5.33 -11.99
CA THR A 84 -15.11 -6.44 -11.72
C THR A 84 -16.16 -6.08 -10.67
N LYS A 85 -15.78 -5.39 -9.59
CA LYS A 85 -16.73 -4.96 -8.55
C LYS A 85 -17.71 -3.91 -9.07
N ARG A 86 -17.26 -2.99 -9.93
CA ARG A 86 -18.15 -2.03 -10.60
C ARG A 86 -19.16 -2.72 -11.51
N GLU A 87 -18.73 -3.73 -12.27
CA GLU A 87 -19.64 -4.53 -13.11
C GLU A 87 -20.67 -5.30 -12.26
N GLN A 88 -20.24 -5.93 -11.16
CA GLN A 88 -21.15 -6.61 -10.22
C GLN A 88 -22.19 -5.65 -9.65
N LEU A 89 -21.78 -4.45 -9.21
CA LEU A 89 -22.70 -3.43 -8.72
C LEU A 89 -23.65 -2.93 -9.82
N ALA A 90 -23.17 -2.75 -11.04
CA ALA A 90 -23.98 -2.38 -12.18
C ALA A 90 -25.01 -3.47 -12.52
N TYR A 91 -24.64 -4.74 -12.41
CA TYR A 91 -25.54 -5.87 -12.57
C TYR A 91 -26.60 -5.89 -11.47
N PHE A 92 -26.20 -5.82 -10.19
CA PHE A 92 -27.14 -5.82 -9.07
C PHE A 92 -28.10 -4.63 -9.08
N SER A 93 -27.62 -3.43 -9.43
CA SER A 93 -28.49 -2.25 -9.51
C SER A 93 -29.52 -2.31 -10.64
N LYS A 94 -29.23 -3.03 -11.72
CA LYS A 94 -30.18 -3.28 -12.82
C LYS A 94 -31.16 -4.41 -12.51
N GLN A 95 -30.81 -5.29 -11.59
CA GLN A 95 -31.68 -6.34 -11.11
C GLN A 95 -32.70 -5.70 -10.17
N SER A 96 -33.78 -5.17 -10.75
CA SER A 96 -34.98 -4.79 -9.98
C SER A 96 -35.30 -5.93 -9.02
N LEU A 97 -35.62 -5.60 -7.76
CA LEU A 97 -36.13 -6.51 -6.74
C LEU A 97 -37.52 -7.05 -7.16
N THR A 98 -37.62 -7.69 -8.32
CA THR A 98 -38.72 -8.55 -8.71
C THR A 98 -38.54 -9.88 -7.98
N THR A 99 -38.43 -9.83 -6.66
CA THR A 99 -38.80 -10.97 -5.83
C THR A 99 -40.30 -11.16 -6.00
N SER A 100 -40.66 -11.97 -6.99
CA SER A 100 -41.78 -12.90 -6.98
C SER A 100 -43.09 -12.50 -6.25
N LEU A 101 -43.54 -11.25 -6.34
CA LEU A 101 -44.91 -10.90 -5.91
C LEU A 101 -45.95 -11.74 -6.66
N LYS A 102 -45.67 -12.09 -7.93
CA LYS A 102 -46.50 -13.01 -8.72
C LYS A 102 -46.51 -14.46 -8.20
N GLN A 103 -45.44 -14.92 -7.54
CA GLN A 103 -45.38 -16.29 -7.00
C GLN A 103 -46.09 -16.35 -5.64
N VAL A 104 -45.97 -15.29 -4.83
CA VAL A 104 -46.70 -15.16 -3.56
C VAL A 104 -48.20 -14.94 -3.81
N GLU A 105 -48.61 -14.12 -4.78
CA GLU A 105 -50.01 -13.98 -5.18
C GLU A 105 -50.61 -15.27 -5.76
N ALA A 106 -49.83 -16.04 -6.55
CA ALA A 106 -50.28 -17.32 -7.07
C ALA A 106 -50.45 -18.36 -5.97
N SER A 107 -49.56 -18.42 -4.98
CA SER A 107 -49.67 -19.30 -3.81
C SER A 107 -50.81 -18.89 -2.89
N ILE A 108 -50.99 -17.60 -2.62
CA ILE A 108 -52.09 -17.09 -1.78
C ILE A 108 -53.44 -17.33 -2.45
N LYS A 109 -53.59 -17.08 -3.77
CA LYS A 109 -54.86 -17.31 -4.47
C LYS A 109 -55.27 -18.79 -4.51
N LEU A 110 -54.31 -19.71 -4.49
CA LEU A 110 -54.55 -21.17 -4.53
C LEU A 110 -55.02 -21.71 -3.16
N GLU A 111 -54.56 -21.12 -2.06
CA GLU A 111 -54.95 -21.50 -0.69
C GLU A 111 -56.34 -20.96 -0.27
N ILE A 112 -56.75 -19.81 -0.81
CA ILE A 112 -58.07 -19.22 -0.49
C ILE A 112 -59.21 -19.99 -1.18
N ASP A 113 -58.97 -20.59 -2.36
CA ASP A 113 -59.99 -21.35 -3.12
C ASP A 113 -60.25 -22.75 -2.53
N SER A 114 -59.29 -23.31 -1.76
CA SER A 114 -59.41 -24.64 -1.16
C SER A 114 -60.09 -24.65 0.22
N THR A 115 -60.28 -23.48 0.85
CA THR A 115 -60.82 -23.35 2.22
C THR A 115 -62.28 -22.86 2.27
N ALA A 116 -62.86 -22.48 1.12
CA ALA A 116 -64.21 -21.95 1.04
C ALA A 116 -65.31 -22.98 0.71
N SER A 117 -64.97 -24.24 0.47
CA SER A 117 -65.94 -25.27 0.04
C SER A 117 -66.08 -26.41 1.06
N SER A 118 -66.63 -26.09 2.23
CA SER A 118 -67.25 -27.08 3.13
C SER A 118 -68.76 -26.81 3.15
N PRO A 119 -69.61 -27.67 2.56
CA PRO A 119 -71.05 -27.52 2.67
C PRO A 119 -71.48 -27.80 4.11
N GLN A 120 -72.20 -26.87 4.71
CA GLN A 120 -73.03 -27.16 5.88
C GLN A 120 -74.27 -27.88 5.38
N GLU A 121 -74.35 -29.20 5.61
CA GLU A 121 -75.60 -29.92 5.93
C GLU A 121 -75.27 -31.12 6.84
#